data_AF-D6GUU2-F1
#
_entry.id   AF-D6GUU2-F1
#
_cell.length_a   1.000
_cell.length_b   1.000
_cell.length_c   1.000
_cell.angle_alpha   90.00
_cell.angle_beta   90.00
_cell.angle_gamma   90.00
#
_symmetry.space_group_name_H-M   'P 1'
#
loop_
_entity.id
_entity.type
_entity.pdbx_description
1 polymer ?
#
loop_
_entity_poly.entity_id
_entity_poly.type
_entity_poly.pdbx_seq_one_letter_code
_entity_poly.pdbx_strand_id
1 'polypeptide(L)'
;MVSNRAILPIIISFVLLVFVLGSVHAAGIGTSKVTLTQSSVNISQGSSANIGFTITLVSGTKWGTSLAESPSNNYITFSPSLSDQDPSYSGTLTVNVAKNTPPGTYTFNVSATGDDPSTSSVQLTVYVSKVNTTTPISVTPPTTTTAKPVNYFDYVGFIFIVIIAVILGLGFSMKKKFIKAANYTMLVSIVLSLIAAVYLLIYDSLLRNSGMLHYDILIVFFVLTIILAYLVYANKKMHRNALLVLGSLSALFVLAMFLDAILGLPLTSISGSLSYGFNYLFGFGAAGTASSYSISFAFSLLLLSVTATSLLSLLQYFINKK
;
A
#
# COMPACT_ATOMS: atom_id res chain seq x y z
N MET A 1 -28.43 -17.82 25.79
CA MET A 1 -28.83 -16.88 24.72
C MET A 1 -28.18 -15.56 25.02
N VAL A 2 -27.10 -15.20 24.32
CA VAL A 2 -26.56 -13.83 24.40
C VAL A 2 -27.51 -12.97 23.57
N SER A 3 -28.16 -12.02 24.23
CA SER A 3 -29.12 -11.10 23.62
C SER A 3 -28.47 -10.35 22.45
N ASN A 4 -29.21 -10.16 21.35
CA ASN A 4 -28.82 -9.31 20.20
C ASN A 4 -28.36 -7.90 20.62
N ARG A 5 -28.64 -7.47 21.86
CA ARG A 5 -28.19 -6.20 22.44
C ARG A 5 -26.68 -6.12 22.71
N ALA A 6 -25.96 -7.24 22.77
CA ALA A 6 -24.51 -7.24 22.99
C ALA A 6 -23.67 -7.15 21.70
N ILE A 7 -24.28 -7.37 20.53
CA ILE A 7 -23.57 -7.38 19.24
C ILE A 7 -23.24 -5.95 18.79
N LEU A 8 -24.19 -5.03 18.96
CA LEU A 8 -24.02 -3.62 18.61
C LEU A 8 -22.85 -2.94 19.36
N PRO A 9 -22.70 -3.06 20.69
CA PRO A 9 -21.57 -2.46 21.40
C PRO A 9 -20.23 -3.13 21.07
N ILE A 10 -20.20 -4.43 20.74
CA ILE A 10 -18.96 -5.11 20.31
C ILE A 10 -18.55 -4.63 18.92
N ILE A 11 -19.49 -4.51 17.97
CA ILE A 11 -19.21 -3.95 16.64
C ILE A 11 -18.78 -2.49 16.77
N ILE A 12 -19.46 -1.68 17.58
CA ILE A 12 -19.05 -0.29 17.83
C ILE A 12 -17.65 -0.25 18.45
N SER A 13 -17.36 -1.09 19.45
CA SER A 13 -16.05 -1.13 20.10
C SER A 13 -14.94 -1.62 19.17
N PHE A 14 -15.25 -2.52 18.22
CA PHE A 14 -14.27 -3.01 17.24
C PHE A 14 -14.09 -2.02 16.08
N VAL A 15 -15.15 -1.35 15.64
CA VAL A 15 -15.09 -0.22 14.68
C VAL A 15 -14.33 0.94 15.30
N LEU A 16 -14.55 1.24 16.59
CA LEU A 16 -13.80 2.24 17.35
C LEU A 16 -12.34 1.81 17.52
N LEU A 17 -12.07 0.52 17.78
CA LEU A 17 -10.71 -0.01 17.85
C LEU A 17 -9.99 0.08 16.50
N VAL A 18 -10.67 -0.21 15.38
CA VAL A 18 -10.10 -0.07 14.03
C VAL A 18 -9.92 1.41 13.67
N PHE A 19 -10.81 2.31 14.10
CA PHE A 19 -10.60 3.76 13.98
C PHE A 19 -9.44 4.26 14.84
N VAL A 20 -9.27 3.73 16.07
CA VAL A 20 -8.15 4.08 16.97
C VAL A 20 -6.83 3.52 16.43
N LEU A 21 -6.82 2.31 15.86
CA LEU A 21 -5.65 1.72 15.20
C LEU A 21 -5.32 2.40 13.87
N GLY A 22 -6.33 2.93 13.15
CA GLY A 22 -6.13 3.80 11.99
C GLY A 22 -5.74 5.24 12.36
N SER A 23 -5.84 5.63 13.64
CA SER A 23 -5.48 6.96 14.16
C SER A 23 -4.15 6.98 14.91
N VAL A 24 -3.43 5.86 15.01
CA VAL A 24 -1.97 5.91 15.23
C VAL A 24 -1.30 6.18 13.89
N HIS A 25 -1.77 7.21 13.18
CA HIS A 25 -0.84 7.98 12.40
C HIS A 25 0.05 8.64 13.45
N ALA A 26 1.34 8.32 13.42
CA ALA A 26 2.33 9.15 14.06
C ALA A 26 2.18 10.53 13.41
N ALA A 27 1.40 11.43 14.02
CA ALA A 27 1.55 12.85 13.77
C ALA A 27 3.02 13.11 14.05
N GLY A 28 3.82 13.39 13.03
CA GLY A 28 5.27 13.47 13.14
C GLY A 28 5.73 14.15 14.42
N ILE A 29 6.19 13.36 15.41
CA ILE A 29 6.54 13.85 16.75
C ILE A 29 8.01 14.32 16.73
N GLY A 30 8.71 14.16 15.60
CA GLY A 30 10.09 14.54 15.45
C GLY A 30 10.37 15.56 14.37
N THR A 31 11.59 16.05 14.42
CA THR A 31 12.14 16.99 13.44
C THR A 31 13.50 16.50 13.00
N SER A 32 13.81 16.69 11.73
CA SER A 32 15.12 16.33 11.17
C SER A 32 15.86 17.55 10.62
N LYS A 33 17.15 17.40 10.38
CA LYS A 33 17.98 18.37 9.67
C LYS A 33 18.68 17.69 8.52
N VAL A 34 18.53 18.23 7.32
CA VAL A 34 19.29 17.83 6.14
C VAL A 34 20.60 18.63 6.09
N THR A 35 21.67 17.98 5.68
CA THR A 35 22.92 18.62 5.25
C THR A 35 23.42 17.97 3.97
N LEU A 36 23.91 18.76 3.02
CA LEU A 36 24.51 18.29 1.78
C LEU A 36 26.03 18.48 1.85
N THR A 37 26.80 17.58 1.22
CA THR A 37 28.26 17.73 1.12
C THR A 37 28.66 18.90 0.24
N GLN A 38 27.79 19.29 -0.69
CA GLN A 38 27.94 20.44 -1.56
C GLN A 38 26.58 21.11 -1.80
N SER A 39 26.55 22.44 -1.76
CA SER A 39 25.37 23.27 -2.03
C SER A 39 25.24 23.68 -3.50
N SER A 40 26.21 23.31 -4.34
CA SER A 40 26.16 23.55 -5.78
C SER A 40 26.85 22.48 -6.61
N VAL A 41 26.38 22.24 -7.83
CA VAL A 41 26.96 21.28 -8.76
C VAL A 41 26.87 21.77 -10.21
N ASN A 42 27.91 21.48 -11.00
CA ASN A 42 27.92 21.71 -12.45
C ASN A 42 27.63 20.39 -13.18
N ILE A 43 26.60 20.37 -14.03
CA ILE A 43 26.18 19.18 -14.77
C ILE A 43 25.93 19.55 -16.23
N SER A 44 26.50 18.79 -17.15
CA SER A 44 26.23 18.97 -18.57
C SER A 44 24.87 18.36 -18.95
N GLN A 45 24.20 18.90 -19.98
CA GLN A 45 22.97 18.32 -20.53
C GLN A 45 23.09 16.80 -20.77
N GLY A 46 22.12 16.02 -20.33
CA GLY A 46 22.12 14.56 -20.49
C GLY A 46 23.07 13.79 -19.59
N SER A 47 23.72 14.46 -18.63
CA SER A 47 24.63 13.85 -17.64
C SER A 47 24.01 13.87 -16.24
N SER A 48 24.72 13.26 -15.29
CA SER A 48 24.33 13.24 -13.88
C SER A 48 25.51 13.55 -12.98
N ALA A 49 25.22 13.93 -11.73
CA ALA A 49 26.22 14.10 -10.69
C ALA A 49 25.70 13.59 -9.34
N ASN A 50 26.63 13.18 -8.49
CA ASN A 50 26.36 12.61 -7.19
C ASN A 50 26.72 13.60 -6.08
N ILE A 51 25.81 13.78 -5.13
CA ILE A 51 25.97 14.68 -3.97
C ILE A 51 25.78 13.84 -2.71
N GLY A 52 26.66 13.96 -1.72
CA GLY A 52 26.42 13.33 -0.42
C GLY A 52 25.35 14.09 0.35
N PHE A 53 24.47 13.37 1.04
CA PHE A 53 23.52 13.95 1.98
C PHE A 53 23.57 13.23 3.33
N THR A 54 23.23 13.96 4.38
CA THR A 54 23.05 13.43 5.73
C THR A 54 21.74 13.98 6.30
N ILE A 55 20.92 13.10 6.85
CA ILE A 55 19.72 13.45 7.61
C ILE A 55 20.02 13.13 9.07
N THR A 56 19.88 14.13 9.92
CA THR A 56 20.13 14.02 11.37
C THR A 56 18.83 14.25 12.12
N LEU A 57 18.48 13.35 13.04
CA LEU A 57 17.35 13.58 13.95
C LEU A 57 17.65 14.75 14.88
N VAL A 58 16.75 15.72 14.98
CA VAL A 58 16.84 16.86 15.88
C VAL A 58 16.00 16.63 17.14
N SER A 59 14.80 16.07 17.01
CA SER A 59 13.92 15.71 18.13
C SER A 59 12.96 14.59 17.74
N GLY A 60 12.32 13.94 18.71
CA GLY A 60 11.22 12.99 18.49
C GLY A 60 11.62 11.51 18.36
N THR A 61 10.68 10.70 17.87
CA THR A 61 10.85 9.25 17.65
C THR A 61 11.09 8.97 16.18
N LYS A 62 12.09 8.14 15.88
CA LYS A 62 12.52 7.82 14.52
C LYS A 62 11.47 7.01 13.78
N TRP A 63 10.99 7.51 12.64
CA TRP A 63 10.28 6.67 11.69
C TRP A 63 10.32 7.26 10.27
N GLY A 64 10.78 6.48 9.29
CA GLY A 64 10.47 6.64 7.87
C GLY A 64 10.62 8.06 7.31
N THR A 65 11.86 8.53 7.14
CA THR A 65 12.16 9.85 6.56
C THR A 65 12.68 9.71 5.13
N SER A 66 12.25 10.63 4.26
CA SER A 66 12.65 10.71 2.84
C SER A 66 13.10 12.11 2.46
N LEU A 67 13.87 12.23 1.38
CA LEU A 67 14.26 13.53 0.81
C LEU A 67 13.20 13.98 -0.19
N ALA A 68 12.87 15.27 -0.15
CA ALA A 68 12.06 15.93 -1.16
C ALA A 68 12.73 17.24 -1.62
N GLU A 69 12.60 17.52 -2.91
CA GLU A 69 12.98 18.76 -3.54
C GLU A 69 11.78 19.68 -3.81
N SER A 70 12.02 20.99 -3.80
CA SER A 70 11.05 22.00 -4.22
C SER A 70 11.75 23.20 -4.86
N PRO A 71 11.29 23.72 -6.01
CA PRO A 71 10.17 23.22 -6.80
C PRO A 71 10.53 21.95 -7.57
N SER A 72 9.53 21.12 -7.90
CA SER A 72 9.73 20.03 -8.86
C SER A 72 10.04 20.58 -10.25
N ASN A 73 10.83 19.84 -11.03
CA ASN A 73 11.29 20.27 -12.35
C ASN A 73 11.25 19.11 -13.34
N ASN A 74 10.72 19.36 -14.54
CA ASN A 74 10.57 18.34 -15.59
C ASN A 74 11.90 17.95 -16.26
N TYR A 75 12.96 18.75 -16.09
CA TYR A 75 14.25 18.59 -16.74
C TYR A 75 15.33 18.03 -15.81
N ILE A 76 15.16 18.20 -14.50
CA ILE A 76 16.15 17.84 -13.49
C ILE A 76 15.45 16.96 -12.46
N THR A 77 15.92 15.72 -12.31
CA THR A 77 15.35 14.76 -11.36
C THR A 77 16.35 14.42 -10.27
N PHE A 78 15.83 14.21 -9.07
CA PHE A 78 16.58 13.87 -7.88
C PHE A 78 16.30 12.41 -7.50
N SER A 79 17.34 11.63 -7.28
CA SER A 79 17.23 10.21 -6.94
C SER A 79 18.14 9.90 -5.76
N PRO A 80 17.63 9.95 -4.52
CA PRO A 80 18.41 9.58 -3.34
C PRO A 80 18.68 8.08 -3.33
N SER A 81 19.88 7.68 -2.89
CA SER A 81 20.29 6.28 -2.80
C SER A 81 19.57 5.51 -1.69
N LEU A 82 19.02 6.24 -0.72
CA LEU A 82 18.26 5.73 0.42
C LEU A 82 17.03 6.62 0.63
N SER A 83 15.87 6.01 0.78
CA SER A 83 14.61 6.66 1.15
C SER A 83 13.97 5.88 2.31
N ASP A 84 13.05 6.54 2.99
CA ASP A 84 12.18 5.97 4.02
C ASP A 84 12.97 5.28 5.15
N GLN A 85 14.10 5.89 5.53
CA GLN A 85 14.97 5.41 6.61
C GLN A 85 14.78 6.24 7.88
N ASP A 86 15.05 5.60 9.01
CA ASP A 86 15.02 6.23 10.33
C ASP A 86 16.26 7.12 10.52
N PRO A 87 16.11 8.43 10.82
CA PRO A 87 17.22 9.30 11.13
C PRO A 87 18.03 8.83 12.38
N SER A 88 19.35 8.97 12.42
CA SER A 88 20.22 9.62 11.45
C SER A 88 20.78 8.64 10.42
N TYR A 89 20.81 9.05 9.15
CA TYR A 89 21.42 8.26 8.07
C TYR A 89 22.07 9.18 7.03
N SER A 90 22.95 8.60 6.19
CA SER A 90 23.63 9.32 5.11
C SER A 90 23.59 8.50 3.82
N GLY A 91 23.61 9.19 2.69
CA GLY A 91 23.55 8.55 1.38
C GLY A 91 24.04 9.48 0.27
N THR A 92 23.77 9.07 -0.96
CA THR A 92 24.14 9.79 -2.17
C THR A 92 22.87 10.21 -2.91
N LEU A 93 22.74 11.49 -3.22
CA LEU A 93 21.71 12.08 -4.06
C LEU A 93 22.22 12.19 -5.49
N THR A 94 21.64 11.40 -6.39
CA THR A 94 21.95 11.50 -7.82
C THR A 94 21.06 12.56 -8.45
N VAL A 95 21.68 13.57 -9.04
CA VAL A 95 21.00 14.64 -9.78
C VAL A 95 21.16 14.34 -11.27
N ASN A 96 20.05 14.08 -11.97
CA ASN A 96 20.05 13.79 -13.40
C ASN A 96 19.53 15.00 -14.18
N VAL A 97 20.23 15.38 -15.24
CA VAL A 97 19.83 16.48 -16.13
C VAL A 97 19.47 15.92 -17.50
N ALA A 98 18.26 16.18 -17.97
CA ALA A 98 17.81 15.76 -19.29
C ALA A 98 18.65 16.37 -20.42
N LYS A 99 18.67 15.73 -21.59
CA LYS A 99 19.43 16.21 -22.76
C LYS A 99 18.90 17.53 -23.33
N ASN A 100 17.60 17.79 -23.18
CA ASN A 100 16.91 18.98 -23.69
C ASN A 100 16.78 20.10 -22.64
N THR A 101 17.40 19.95 -21.47
CA THR A 101 17.37 20.97 -20.41
C THR A 101 18.03 22.26 -20.89
N PRO A 102 17.34 23.42 -20.88
CA PRO A 102 17.98 24.68 -21.23
C PRO A 102 19.23 24.95 -20.36
N PRO A 103 20.36 25.39 -20.94
CA PRO A 103 21.51 25.83 -20.14
C PRO A 103 21.10 27.00 -19.23
N GLY A 104 21.52 26.96 -17.98
CA GLY A 104 21.07 27.93 -16.99
C GLY A 104 21.35 27.50 -15.56
N THR A 105 20.91 28.33 -14.62
CA THR A 105 21.03 28.08 -13.18
C THR A 105 19.67 27.69 -12.63
N TYR A 106 19.61 26.58 -11.90
CA TYR A 106 18.40 26.05 -11.28
C TYR A 106 18.61 25.93 -9.77
N THR A 107 17.70 26.46 -8.98
CA THR A 107 17.79 26.45 -7.52
C THR A 107 16.67 25.62 -6.93
N PHE A 108 17.03 24.71 -6.02
CA PHE A 108 16.13 23.79 -5.36
C PHE A 108 16.30 23.87 -3.84
N ASN A 109 15.21 23.74 -3.12
CA ASN A 109 15.17 23.53 -1.68
C ASN A 109 15.02 22.03 -1.43
N VAL A 110 15.97 21.45 -0.71
CA VAL A 110 16.00 20.04 -0.34
C VAL A 110 15.67 19.93 1.15
N SER A 111 14.66 19.13 1.49
CA SER A 111 14.19 18.94 2.86
C SER A 111 13.88 17.48 3.14
N ALA A 112 13.92 17.10 4.42
CA ALA A 112 13.40 15.82 4.86
C ALA A 112 11.87 15.90 5.01
N THR A 113 11.18 14.87 4.56
CA THR A 113 9.71 14.69 4.61
C THR A 113 9.38 13.33 5.21
N GLY A 114 8.14 13.13 5.64
CA GLY A 114 7.70 11.95 6.38
C GLY A 114 7.30 12.34 7.81
N ASP A 115 7.54 11.45 8.76
CA ASP A 115 7.14 11.66 10.16
C ASP A 115 8.14 12.54 10.94
N ASP A 116 9.35 12.75 10.42
CA ASP A 116 10.35 13.66 11.01
C ASP A 116 10.74 14.78 10.04
N PRO A 117 9.81 15.68 9.65
CA PRO A 117 10.08 16.70 8.63
C PRO A 117 11.18 17.67 9.06
N SER A 118 11.88 18.23 8.08
CA SER A 118 12.88 19.26 8.37
C SER A 118 12.23 20.58 8.75
N THR A 119 12.73 21.21 9.82
CA THR A 119 12.34 22.57 10.22
C THR A 119 12.92 23.63 9.29
N SER A 120 13.92 23.28 8.48
CA SER A 120 14.53 24.16 7.48
C SER A 120 15.05 23.35 6.30
N SER A 121 14.81 23.84 5.08
CA SER A 121 15.35 23.26 3.86
C SER A 121 16.78 23.73 3.59
N VAL A 122 17.58 22.89 2.93
CA VAL A 122 18.90 23.23 2.41
C VAL A 122 18.79 23.61 0.95
N GLN A 123 19.41 24.72 0.54
CA GLN A 123 19.42 25.13 -0.86
C GLN A 123 20.52 24.39 -1.65
N LEU A 124 20.15 23.88 -2.82
CA LEU A 124 21.03 23.27 -3.80
C LEU A 124 20.91 24.00 -5.14
N THR A 125 22.04 24.44 -5.70
CA THR A 125 22.11 25.10 -7.00
C THR A 125 22.71 24.17 -8.06
N VAL A 126 21.98 23.93 -9.14
CA VAL A 126 22.42 23.12 -10.28
C VAL A 126 22.70 24.02 -11.47
N TYR A 127 23.94 24.05 -11.92
CA TYR A 127 24.36 24.77 -13.11
C TYR A 127 24.38 23.82 -14.31
N VAL A 128 23.55 24.10 -15.31
CA VAL A 128 23.43 23.27 -16.51
C VAL A 128 24.25 23.87 -17.64
N SER A 129 25.24 23.10 -18.11
CA SER A 129 26.08 23.47 -19.26
C SER A 129 25.67 22.73 -20.52
N LYS A 130 25.76 23.40 -21.67
CA LYS A 130 25.50 22.80 -22.98
C LYS A 130 26.58 21.78 -23.33
N VAL A 131 26.20 20.60 -23.82
CA VAL A 131 27.15 19.65 -24.41
C VAL A 131 27.48 20.08 -25.83
N ASN A 132 28.71 20.51 -26.07
CA ASN A 132 29.25 20.66 -27.43
C ASN A 132 29.84 19.30 -27.83
N THR A 133 29.12 18.55 -28.66
CA THR A 133 29.44 17.15 -28.97
C THR A 133 30.70 17.01 -29.82
N THR A 134 31.72 16.28 -29.33
CA THR A 134 32.47 15.24 -30.08
C THR A 134 33.33 14.41 -29.11
N THR A 135 32.74 13.49 -28.34
CA THR A 135 33.43 12.26 -27.89
C THR A 135 32.41 11.26 -27.33
N PRO A 136 32.42 9.97 -27.70
CA PRO A 136 31.59 8.97 -27.05
C PRO A 136 32.23 8.58 -25.71
N ILE A 137 31.56 8.89 -24.60
CA ILE A 137 31.98 8.46 -23.27
C ILE A 137 31.47 7.02 -23.07
N SER A 138 32.39 6.09 -22.88
CA SER A 138 32.10 4.74 -22.38
C SER A 138 31.75 4.86 -20.90
N VAL A 139 30.46 4.72 -20.58
CA VAL A 139 29.97 4.67 -19.20
C VAL A 139 29.99 3.22 -18.72
N THR A 140 30.88 2.89 -17.79
CA THR A 140 30.77 1.67 -16.99
C THR A 140 29.63 1.87 -15.99
N PRO A 141 28.60 1.00 -15.96
CA PRO A 141 27.47 1.17 -15.05
C PRO A 141 27.95 1.10 -13.60
N PRO A 142 27.52 2.00 -12.70
CA PRO A 142 27.72 1.82 -11.27
C PRO A 142 26.94 0.58 -10.82
N THR A 143 27.63 -0.34 -10.15
CA THR A 143 27.01 -1.51 -9.53
C THR A 143 26.25 -1.03 -8.29
N THR A 144 24.96 -0.76 -8.47
CA THR A 144 24.03 -0.48 -7.37
C THR A 144 23.86 -1.74 -6.54
N THR A 145 24.48 -1.82 -5.37
CA THR A 145 24.08 -2.77 -4.32
C THR A 145 22.78 -2.27 -3.71
N THR A 146 21.68 -2.42 -4.45
CA THR A 146 20.33 -2.41 -3.88
C THR A 146 20.29 -3.54 -2.86
N ALA A 147 20.18 -3.18 -1.58
CA ALA A 147 19.71 -4.13 -0.57
C ALA A 147 18.42 -4.74 -1.13
N LYS A 148 18.40 -6.07 -1.27
CA LYS A 148 17.24 -6.80 -1.79
C LYS A 148 16.02 -6.30 -1.01
N PRO A 149 15.01 -5.67 -1.65
CA PRO A 149 13.81 -5.25 -0.94
C PRO A 149 13.27 -6.46 -0.20
N VAL A 150 13.08 -6.33 1.11
CA VAL A 150 12.54 -7.40 1.94
C VAL A 150 11.15 -7.67 1.40
N ASN A 151 11.00 -8.80 0.73
CA ASN A 151 9.77 -9.15 0.05
C ASN A 151 8.78 -9.65 1.11
N TYR A 152 8.04 -8.73 1.72
CA TYR A 152 7.03 -9.04 2.74
C TYR A 152 5.92 -9.94 2.21
N PHE A 153 5.79 -10.05 0.88
CA PHE A 153 4.86 -10.96 0.22
C PHE A 153 5.06 -12.42 0.64
N ASP A 154 6.30 -12.92 0.73
CA ASP A 154 6.54 -14.33 1.09
C ASP A 154 6.01 -14.64 2.49
N TYR A 155 6.16 -13.68 3.42
CA TYR A 155 5.66 -13.80 4.78
C TYR A 155 4.14 -13.71 4.86
N VAL A 156 3.54 -12.72 4.17
CA VAL A 156 2.09 -12.50 4.20
C VAL A 156 1.35 -13.60 3.45
N GLY A 157 1.86 -14.04 2.30
CA GLY A 157 1.33 -15.17 1.54
C GLY A 157 1.37 -16.47 2.34
N PHE A 158 2.46 -16.75 3.05
CA PHE A 158 2.55 -17.91 3.93
C PHE A 158 1.55 -17.85 5.09
N ILE A 159 1.47 -16.72 5.80
CA ILE A 159 0.51 -16.52 6.89
C ILE A 159 -0.92 -16.68 6.38
N PHE A 160 -1.22 -16.14 5.20
CA PHE A 160 -2.52 -16.25 4.55
C PHE A 160 -2.92 -17.70 4.26
N ILE A 161 -2.01 -18.50 3.70
CA ILE A 161 -2.25 -19.94 3.43
C ILE A 161 -2.48 -20.70 4.74
N VAL A 162 -1.69 -20.41 5.78
CA VAL A 162 -1.84 -21.05 7.11
C VAL A 162 -3.21 -20.72 7.71
N ILE A 163 -3.65 -19.45 7.67
CA ILE A 163 -4.96 -19.05 8.18
C ILE A 163 -6.10 -19.77 7.43
N ILE A 164 -6.01 -19.86 6.10
CA ILE A 164 -6.99 -20.60 5.29
C ILE A 164 -7.05 -22.07 5.67
N ALA A 165 -5.88 -22.72 5.78
CA ALA A 165 -5.79 -24.13 6.14
C ALA A 165 -6.38 -24.40 7.53
N VAL A 166 -6.15 -23.51 8.51
CA VAL A 166 -6.72 -23.59 9.86
C VAL A 166 -8.24 -23.41 9.83
N ILE A 167 -8.76 -22.41 9.11
CA ILE A 167 -10.21 -22.17 9.00
C ILE A 167 -10.91 -23.37 8.36
N LEU A 168 -10.33 -23.93 7.29
CA LEU A 168 -10.86 -25.12 6.62
C LEU A 168 -10.80 -26.35 7.53
N GLY A 169 -9.65 -26.61 8.18
CA GLY A 169 -9.47 -27.75 9.08
C GLY A 169 -10.43 -27.75 10.27
N LEU A 170 -10.62 -26.57 10.90
CA LEU A 170 -11.59 -26.40 11.98
C LEU A 170 -13.03 -26.62 11.48
N GLY A 171 -13.34 -26.20 10.26
CA GLY A 171 -14.65 -26.37 9.63
C GLY A 171 -15.06 -27.82 9.41
N PHE A 172 -14.11 -28.67 9.01
CA PHE A 172 -14.37 -30.10 8.83
C PHE A 172 -14.47 -30.87 10.16
N SER A 173 -13.74 -30.45 11.20
CA SER A 173 -13.60 -31.22 12.44
C SER A 173 -14.77 -31.06 13.44
N MET A 174 -15.43 -29.90 13.54
CA MET A 174 -16.34 -29.61 14.67
C MET A 174 -17.80 -29.25 14.31
N LYS A 175 -18.54 -30.15 13.64
CA LYS A 175 -19.87 -29.87 13.03
C LYS A 175 -20.86 -28.97 13.79
N LYS A 176 -21.12 -29.15 15.11
CA LYS A 176 -22.16 -28.37 15.83
C LYS A 176 -21.67 -27.10 16.52
N LYS A 177 -20.50 -27.12 17.16
CA LYS A 177 -19.92 -25.93 17.82
C LYS A 177 -19.32 -24.96 16.79
N PHE A 178 -18.84 -25.49 15.66
CA PHE A 178 -18.28 -24.71 14.57
C PHE A 178 -19.30 -23.79 13.90
N ILE A 179 -20.56 -24.21 13.70
CA ILE A 179 -21.56 -23.37 13.00
C ILE A 179 -21.76 -22.01 13.70
N LYS A 180 -21.82 -21.99 15.03
CA LYS A 180 -21.95 -20.74 15.78
C LYS A 180 -20.70 -19.88 15.66
N ALA A 181 -19.51 -20.47 15.82
CA ALA A 181 -18.24 -19.76 15.67
C ALA A 181 -18.08 -19.19 14.25
N ALA A 182 -18.37 -20.00 13.23
CA ALA A 182 -18.33 -19.62 11.82
C ALA A 182 -19.26 -18.46 11.50
N ASN A 183 -20.46 -18.40 12.10
CA ASN A 183 -21.37 -17.26 11.92
C ASN A 183 -20.78 -15.94 12.46
N TYR A 184 -20.12 -16.00 13.62
CA TYR A 184 -19.45 -14.83 14.20
C TYR A 184 -18.20 -14.45 13.40
N THR A 185 -17.36 -15.41 13.03
CA THR A 185 -16.17 -15.17 12.22
C THR A 185 -16.55 -14.58 10.86
N MET A 186 -17.61 -15.09 10.22
CA MET A 186 -18.12 -14.55 8.96
C MET A 186 -18.65 -13.13 9.11
N LEU A 187 -19.33 -12.81 10.22
CA LEU A 187 -19.79 -11.44 10.48
C LEU A 187 -18.61 -10.49 10.62
N VAL A 188 -17.60 -10.89 11.41
CA VAL A 188 -16.37 -10.11 11.60
C VAL A 188 -15.65 -9.92 10.27
N SER A 189 -15.53 -10.95 9.44
CA SER A 189 -14.86 -10.86 8.15
C SER A 189 -15.63 -9.94 7.18
N ILE A 190 -16.96 -9.98 7.15
CA ILE A 190 -17.77 -9.04 6.37
C ILE A 190 -17.55 -7.60 6.84
N VAL A 191 -17.53 -7.35 8.15
CA VAL A 191 -17.31 -5.99 8.68
C VAL A 191 -15.92 -5.49 8.32
N LEU A 192 -14.88 -6.33 8.49
CA LEU A 192 -13.51 -5.96 8.13
C LEU A 192 -13.36 -5.68 6.63
N SER A 193 -14.01 -6.46 5.76
CA SER A 193 -13.95 -6.23 4.32
C SER A 193 -14.62 -4.92 3.93
N LEU A 194 -15.76 -4.58 4.54
CA LEU A 194 -16.45 -3.31 4.31
C LEU A 194 -15.62 -2.12 4.78
N ILE A 195 -14.97 -2.20 5.95
CA ILE A 195 -14.09 -1.12 6.44
C ILE A 195 -12.89 -0.94 5.51
N ALA A 196 -12.23 -2.03 5.12
CA ALA A 196 -11.09 -1.97 4.21
C ALA A 196 -11.49 -1.40 2.83
N ALA A 197 -12.64 -1.81 2.29
CA ALA A 197 -13.18 -1.27 1.04
C ALA A 197 -13.45 0.23 1.14
N VAL A 198 -14.09 0.71 2.21
CA VAL A 198 -14.33 2.16 2.42
C VAL A 198 -13.01 2.92 2.50
N TYR A 199 -12.02 2.39 3.23
CA TYR A 199 -10.71 3.01 3.32
C TYR A 199 -10.07 3.18 1.94
N LEU A 200 -10.06 2.13 1.12
CA LEU A 200 -9.50 2.17 -0.23
C LEU A 200 -10.26 3.14 -1.15
N LEU A 201 -11.59 3.17 -1.08
CA LEU A 201 -12.39 4.11 -1.87
C LEU A 201 -12.08 5.59 -1.53
N ILE A 202 -11.82 5.89 -0.25
CA ILE A 202 -11.58 7.26 0.24
C ILE A 202 -10.12 7.69 0.13
N TYR A 203 -9.15 6.80 0.34
CA TYR A 203 -7.75 7.19 0.49
C TYR A 203 -6.85 6.76 -0.68
N ASP A 204 -7.26 5.81 -1.50
CA ASP A 204 -6.45 5.38 -2.63
C ASP A 204 -6.67 6.28 -3.85
N SER A 205 -5.83 7.30 -3.99
CA SER A 205 -5.87 8.23 -5.13
C SER A 205 -5.49 7.55 -6.45
N LEU A 206 -4.65 6.51 -6.42
CA LEU A 206 -4.20 5.83 -7.63
C LEU A 206 -5.34 4.98 -8.21
N LEU A 207 -6.09 4.30 -7.32
CA LEU A 207 -7.31 3.59 -7.69
C LEU A 207 -8.35 4.53 -8.34
N ARG A 208 -8.50 5.75 -7.81
CA ARG A 208 -9.46 6.72 -8.37
C ARG A 208 -9.03 7.31 -9.70
N ASN A 209 -7.76 7.64 -9.85
CA ASN A 209 -7.28 8.43 -11.00
C ASN A 209 -6.86 7.56 -12.19
N SER A 210 -6.26 6.40 -11.92
CA SER A 210 -5.75 5.48 -12.94
C SER A 210 -6.52 4.16 -12.93
N GLY A 211 -7.01 3.78 -11.75
CA GLY A 211 -7.71 2.53 -11.46
C GLY A 211 -9.20 2.43 -11.75
N MET A 212 -9.77 3.24 -12.65
CA MET A 212 -11.24 3.44 -12.71
C MET A 212 -12.05 2.15 -12.71
N LEU A 213 -11.64 1.14 -13.49
CA LEU A 213 -12.37 -0.13 -13.54
C LEU A 213 -12.20 -0.96 -12.25
N HIS A 214 -11.02 -0.99 -11.64
CA HIS A 214 -10.83 -1.62 -10.34
C HIS A 214 -11.67 -0.91 -9.25
N TYR A 215 -11.67 0.42 -9.27
CA TYR A 215 -12.44 1.26 -8.36
C TYR A 215 -13.95 1.00 -8.49
N ASP A 216 -14.48 0.93 -9.71
CA ASP A 216 -15.90 0.61 -9.96
C ASP A 216 -16.27 -0.79 -9.49
N ILE A 217 -15.41 -1.79 -9.74
CA ILE A 217 -15.59 -3.16 -9.24
C ILE A 217 -15.64 -3.17 -7.71
N LEU A 218 -14.77 -2.40 -7.04
CA LEU A 218 -14.74 -2.30 -5.59
C LEU A 218 -16.03 -1.66 -5.03
N ILE A 219 -16.60 -0.64 -5.69
CA ILE A 219 -17.90 -0.05 -5.33
C ILE A 219 -19.03 -1.09 -5.46
N VAL A 220 -19.09 -1.78 -6.61
CA VAL A 220 -20.12 -2.78 -6.85
C VAL A 220 -20.02 -3.91 -5.82
N PHE A 221 -18.80 -4.39 -5.56
CA PHE A 221 -18.54 -5.39 -4.53
C PHE A 221 -18.99 -4.90 -3.14
N PHE A 222 -18.67 -3.67 -2.77
CA PHE A 222 -19.05 -3.07 -1.48
C PHE A 222 -20.58 -3.05 -1.30
N VAL A 223 -21.31 -2.52 -2.28
CA VAL A 223 -22.78 -2.41 -2.23
C VAL A 223 -23.44 -3.80 -2.17
N LEU A 224 -23.02 -4.72 -3.04
CA LEU A 224 -23.56 -6.08 -3.07
C LEU A 224 -23.28 -6.83 -1.76
N THR A 225 -22.09 -6.63 -1.18
CA THR A 225 -21.73 -7.26 0.11
C THR A 225 -22.66 -6.79 1.23
N ILE A 226 -23.02 -5.50 1.29
CA ILE A 226 -23.99 -4.99 2.27
C ILE A 226 -25.36 -5.64 2.10
N ILE A 227 -25.87 -5.67 0.87
CA ILE A 227 -27.19 -6.25 0.56
C ILE A 227 -27.21 -7.74 0.93
N LEU A 228 -26.18 -8.49 0.53
CA LEU A 228 -26.08 -9.91 0.80
C LEU A 228 -25.89 -10.21 2.28
N ALA A 229 -25.07 -9.43 3.00
CA ALA A 229 -24.93 -9.55 4.45
C ALA A 229 -26.28 -9.33 5.15
N TYR A 230 -27.05 -8.32 4.74
CA TYR A 230 -28.40 -8.13 5.25
C TYR A 230 -29.29 -9.34 4.98
N LEU A 231 -29.28 -9.89 3.77
CA LEU A 231 -30.08 -11.08 3.45
C LEU A 231 -29.66 -12.33 4.25
N VAL A 232 -28.36 -12.51 4.50
CA VAL A 232 -27.83 -13.61 5.32
C VAL A 232 -28.32 -13.51 6.76
N TYR A 233 -28.30 -12.33 7.38
CA TYR A 233 -28.58 -12.18 8.82
C TYR A 233 -30.01 -11.79 9.16
N ALA A 234 -30.73 -11.07 8.28
CA ALA A 234 -32.08 -10.59 8.54
C ALA A 234 -33.18 -11.48 7.93
N ASN A 235 -32.91 -12.14 6.79
CA ASN A 235 -33.95 -12.87 6.04
C ASN A 235 -33.75 -14.39 6.09
N LYS A 236 -34.44 -15.05 7.02
CA LYS A 236 -34.37 -16.53 7.16
C LYS A 236 -34.77 -17.30 5.90
N LYS A 237 -35.69 -16.77 5.09
CA LYS A 237 -36.16 -17.43 3.85
C LYS A 237 -35.09 -17.42 2.76
N MET A 238 -34.36 -16.31 2.64
CA MET A 238 -33.32 -16.12 1.61
C MET A 238 -31.92 -16.49 2.08
N HIS A 239 -31.73 -16.75 3.38
CA HIS A 239 -30.44 -17.02 4.02
C HIS A 239 -29.54 -17.99 3.22
N ARG A 240 -30.08 -19.14 2.81
CA ARG A 240 -29.31 -20.17 2.10
C ARG A 240 -28.82 -19.69 0.72
N ASN A 241 -29.68 -19.03 -0.05
CA ASN A 241 -29.29 -18.49 -1.36
C ASN A 241 -28.32 -17.32 -1.19
N ALA A 242 -28.52 -16.48 -0.18
CA ALA A 242 -27.64 -15.37 0.13
C ALA A 242 -26.23 -15.85 0.51
N LEU A 243 -26.10 -16.95 1.26
CA LEU A 243 -24.79 -17.56 1.55
C LEU A 243 -24.06 -18.01 0.28
N LEU A 244 -24.76 -18.68 -0.63
CA LEU A 244 -24.18 -19.13 -1.90
C LEU A 244 -23.69 -17.94 -2.74
N VAL A 245 -24.54 -16.91 -2.88
CA VAL A 245 -24.19 -15.72 -3.70
C VAL A 245 -23.07 -14.92 -3.05
N LEU A 246 -23.11 -14.70 -1.74
CA LEU A 246 -22.07 -14.00 -1.00
C LEU A 246 -20.72 -14.72 -1.11
N GLY A 247 -20.74 -16.05 -1.00
CA GLY A 247 -19.55 -16.87 -1.13
C GLY A 247 -18.95 -16.82 -2.53
N SER A 248 -19.77 -17.04 -3.55
CA SER A 248 -19.34 -16.97 -4.95
C SER A 248 -18.85 -15.58 -5.35
N LEU A 249 -19.54 -14.51 -4.93
CA LEU A 249 -19.12 -13.13 -5.17
C LEU A 249 -17.77 -12.83 -4.51
N SER A 250 -17.59 -13.25 -3.26
CA SER A 250 -16.33 -13.09 -2.53
C SER A 250 -15.18 -13.85 -3.20
N ALA A 251 -15.42 -15.09 -3.64
CA ALA A 251 -14.45 -15.89 -4.37
C ALA A 251 -14.02 -15.21 -5.68
N LEU A 252 -14.99 -14.69 -6.44
CA LEU A 252 -14.72 -13.99 -7.70
C LEU A 252 -13.93 -12.70 -7.47
N PHE A 253 -14.23 -11.96 -6.40
CA PHE A 253 -13.50 -10.75 -6.05
C PHE A 253 -12.05 -11.05 -5.64
N VAL A 254 -11.82 -12.13 -4.89
CA VAL A 254 -10.46 -12.61 -4.57
C VAL A 254 -9.69 -12.96 -5.85
N LEU A 255 -10.33 -13.70 -6.77
CA LEU A 255 -9.74 -14.03 -8.06
C LEU A 255 -9.40 -12.77 -8.87
N ALA A 256 -10.30 -11.77 -8.88
CA ALA A 256 -10.08 -10.50 -9.55
C ALA A 256 -8.87 -9.75 -8.98
N MET A 257 -8.73 -9.67 -7.65
CA MET A 257 -7.56 -9.04 -7.01
C MET A 257 -6.25 -9.74 -7.38
N PHE A 258 -6.22 -11.08 -7.40
CA PHE A 258 -5.02 -11.81 -7.82
C PHE A 258 -4.73 -11.65 -9.31
N LEU A 259 -5.76 -11.69 -10.17
CA LEU A 259 -5.60 -11.49 -11.60
C LEU A 259 -5.04 -10.09 -11.89
N ASP A 260 -5.54 -9.08 -11.18
CA ASP A 260 -5.05 -7.71 -11.31
C ASP A 260 -3.60 -7.58 -10.82
N ALA A 261 -3.25 -8.23 -9.70
CA ALA A 261 -1.87 -8.30 -9.22
C ALA A 261 -0.91 -8.94 -10.24
N ILE A 262 -1.29 -10.10 -10.77
CA ILE A 262 -0.49 -10.93 -11.69
C ILE A 262 -0.27 -10.23 -13.02
N LEU A 263 -1.29 -9.57 -13.55
CA LEU A 263 -1.21 -8.92 -14.85
C LEU A 263 -0.57 -7.51 -14.78
N GLY A 264 -0.06 -7.09 -13.61
CA GLY A 264 0.61 -5.81 -13.44
C GLY A 264 -0.35 -4.62 -13.33
N LEU A 265 -1.54 -4.84 -12.77
CA LEU A 265 -2.66 -3.90 -12.65
C LEU A 265 -3.28 -3.47 -14.00
N PRO A 266 -3.62 -4.39 -14.92
CA PRO A 266 -4.25 -4.01 -16.18
C PRO A 266 -5.63 -3.38 -15.95
N LEU A 267 -6.33 -3.72 -14.86
CA LEU A 267 -7.60 -3.10 -14.50
C LEU A 267 -7.41 -1.65 -14.06
N THR A 268 -6.16 -1.25 -13.75
CA THR A 268 -5.79 0.13 -13.45
C THR A 268 -5.05 0.85 -14.56
N SER A 269 -5.04 0.31 -15.79
CA SER A 269 -4.43 0.95 -16.98
C SER A 269 -2.96 1.35 -16.83
N ILE A 270 -2.26 0.87 -15.80
CA ILE A 270 -0.84 1.10 -15.57
C ILE A 270 -0.10 -0.12 -16.09
N SER A 271 0.71 0.04 -17.13
CA SER A 271 1.57 -1.05 -17.62
C SER A 271 2.78 -1.19 -16.69
N GLY A 272 2.63 -1.95 -15.62
CA GLY A 272 3.71 -2.31 -14.70
C GLY A 272 4.34 -3.68 -15.02
N SER A 273 5.52 -3.96 -14.47
CA SER A 273 6.04 -5.33 -14.44
C SER A 273 5.21 -6.19 -13.48
N LEU A 274 5.32 -7.51 -13.56
CA LEU A 274 4.60 -8.45 -12.67
C LEU A 274 4.87 -8.18 -11.18
N SER A 275 6.05 -7.64 -10.85
CA SER A 275 6.41 -7.23 -9.49
C SER A 275 5.65 -5.99 -9.02
N TYR A 276 5.23 -5.11 -9.94
CA TYR A 276 4.59 -3.85 -9.60
C TYR A 276 3.21 -4.05 -8.98
N GLY A 277 2.35 -4.90 -9.57
CA GLY A 277 1.00 -5.13 -9.06
C GLY A 277 0.98 -5.79 -7.69
N PHE A 278 1.82 -6.80 -7.48
CA PHE A 278 1.98 -7.42 -6.17
C PHE A 278 2.55 -6.45 -5.13
N ASN A 279 3.52 -5.63 -5.50
CA ASN A 279 4.08 -4.66 -4.55
C ASN A 279 3.09 -3.53 -4.23
N TYR A 280 2.24 -3.13 -5.17
CA TYR A 280 1.18 -2.16 -4.92
C TYR A 280 0.14 -2.70 -3.93
N LEU A 281 -0.40 -3.89 -4.20
CA LEU A 281 -1.46 -4.48 -3.39
C LEU A 281 -0.95 -5.02 -2.06
N PHE A 282 0.26 -5.58 -2.02
CA PHE A 282 0.76 -6.37 -0.89
C PHE A 282 2.22 -6.06 -0.51
N GLY A 283 2.82 -4.99 -1.04
CA GLY A 283 4.23 -4.67 -0.83
C GLY A 283 4.51 -3.80 0.40
N PHE A 284 3.48 -3.34 1.12
CA PHE A 284 3.63 -2.60 2.38
C PHE A 284 4.54 -1.36 2.26
N GLY A 285 4.41 -0.60 1.16
CA GLY A 285 5.24 0.58 0.93
C GLY A 285 6.67 0.25 0.47
N ALA A 286 6.88 -0.87 -0.22
CA ALA A 286 8.17 -1.20 -0.80
C ALA A 286 8.71 -0.05 -1.68
N ALA A 287 10.02 0.21 -1.58
CA ALA A 287 10.66 1.30 -2.31
C ALA A 287 10.41 1.21 -3.82
N GLY A 288 10.03 2.34 -4.44
CA GLY A 288 9.69 2.42 -5.86
C GLY A 288 8.27 1.96 -6.23
N THR A 289 7.38 1.82 -5.23
CA THR A 289 5.94 1.55 -5.46
C THR A 289 5.12 2.80 -5.23
N ALA A 290 3.97 2.89 -5.91
CA ALA A 290 3.04 4.01 -5.75
C ALA A 290 2.05 3.82 -4.57
N SER A 291 2.08 2.67 -3.88
CA SER A 291 1.23 2.39 -2.72
C SER A 291 1.93 2.79 -1.42
N SER A 292 1.22 3.51 -0.55
CA SER A 292 1.64 3.66 0.84
C SER A 292 1.44 2.36 1.62
N TYR A 293 2.14 2.22 2.75
CA TYR A 293 1.95 1.10 3.68
C TYR A 293 0.47 0.87 4.01
N SER A 294 -0.27 1.93 4.33
CA SER A 294 -1.68 1.86 4.71
C SER A 294 -2.58 1.35 3.59
N ILE A 295 -2.27 1.69 2.32
CA ILE A 295 -3.00 1.20 1.15
C ILE A 295 -2.75 -0.31 0.99
N SER A 296 -1.49 -0.75 0.98
CA SER A 296 -1.18 -2.19 0.86
C SER A 296 -1.72 -3.00 2.05
N PHE A 297 -1.71 -2.42 3.25
CA PHE A 297 -2.33 -3.04 4.42
C PHE A 297 -3.84 -3.19 4.24
N ALA A 298 -4.53 -2.15 3.74
CA ALA A 298 -5.97 -2.22 3.49
C ALA A 298 -6.33 -3.26 2.42
N PHE A 299 -5.56 -3.35 1.33
CA PHE A 299 -5.72 -4.43 0.34
C PHE A 299 -5.47 -5.81 0.93
N SER A 300 -4.45 -5.97 1.77
CA SER A 300 -4.17 -7.24 2.46
C SER A 300 -5.30 -7.65 3.40
N LEU A 301 -5.82 -6.69 4.18
CA LEU A 301 -6.96 -6.90 5.08
C LEU A 301 -8.23 -7.24 4.30
N LEU A 302 -8.47 -6.56 3.18
CA LEU A 302 -9.58 -6.85 2.27
C LEU A 302 -9.46 -8.27 1.69
N LEU A 303 -8.28 -8.64 1.19
CA LEU A 303 -8.02 -9.98 0.66
C LEU A 303 -8.31 -11.07 1.71
N LEU A 304 -7.78 -10.92 2.92
CA LEU A 304 -7.96 -11.90 4.01
C LEU A 304 -9.43 -12.02 4.42
N SER A 305 -10.09 -10.89 4.63
CA SER A 305 -11.47 -10.84 5.10
C SER A 305 -12.47 -11.35 4.05
N VAL A 306 -12.28 -11.01 2.77
CA VAL A 306 -13.12 -11.53 1.68
C VAL A 306 -12.88 -13.02 1.46
N THR A 307 -11.64 -13.50 1.56
CA THR A 307 -11.33 -14.93 1.49
C THR A 307 -12.00 -15.73 2.60
N ALA A 308 -11.92 -15.24 3.85
CA ALA A 308 -12.62 -15.84 4.98
C ALA A 308 -14.15 -15.85 4.76
N THR A 309 -14.72 -14.74 4.27
CA THR A 309 -16.15 -14.64 3.94
C THR A 309 -16.55 -15.66 2.88
N SER A 310 -15.75 -15.80 1.82
CA SER A 310 -15.96 -16.80 0.76
C SER A 310 -16.00 -18.22 1.32
N LEU A 311 -14.97 -18.62 2.06
CA LEU A 311 -14.86 -19.99 2.58
C LEU A 311 -15.96 -20.31 3.58
N LEU A 312 -16.22 -19.41 4.54
CA LEU A 312 -17.20 -19.64 5.59
C LEU A 312 -18.63 -19.68 5.03
N SER A 313 -18.97 -18.80 4.11
CA SER A 313 -20.32 -18.78 3.51
C SER A 313 -20.61 -20.01 2.66
N LEU A 314 -19.65 -20.45 1.81
CA LEU A 314 -19.78 -21.67 1.02
C LEU A 314 -19.82 -22.92 1.91
N LEU A 315 -18.96 -23.00 2.93
CA LEU A 315 -18.92 -24.13 3.85
C LEU A 315 -20.24 -24.23 4.65
N GLN A 316 -20.78 -23.11 5.12
CA GLN A 316 -22.10 -23.09 5.75
C GLN A 316 -23.21 -23.52 4.79
N TYR A 317 -23.18 -23.04 3.54
CA TYR A 317 -24.15 -23.43 2.52
C TYR A 317 -24.17 -24.96 2.30
N PHE A 318 -23.00 -25.59 2.21
CA PHE A 318 -22.91 -27.04 2.02
C PHE A 318 -23.26 -27.86 3.27
N ILE A 319 -22.94 -27.37 4.47
CA ILE A 319 -23.27 -28.06 5.72
C ILE A 319 -24.77 -28.00 6.02
N ASN A 320 -25.44 -26.88 5.76
CA ASN A 320 -26.89 -26.70 5.98
C ASN A 320 -27.78 -27.47 4.96
N LYS A 321 -27.19 -28.30 4.10
CA LYS A 321 -27.94 -29.15 3.15
C LYS A 321 -28.54 -30.41 3.83
N LYS A 322 -28.13 -30.70 5.08
CA LYS A 322 -28.62 -31.82 5.90
C LYS A 322 -29.40 -31.29 7.10
#